data_AF-A0A9P4U1J6-F1
#
_entry.id   AF-A0A9P4U1J6-F1
#
_cell.length_a   1.000
_cell.length_b   1.000
_cell.length_c   1.000
_cell.angle_alpha   90.00
_cell.angle_beta   90.00
_cell.angle_gamma   90.00
#
_symmetry.space_group_name_H-M   'P 1'
#
loop_
_entity.id
_entity.type
_entity.pdbx_description
1 polymer ?
#
loop_
_entity_poly.entity_id
_entity_poly.type
_entity_poly.pdbx_seq_one_letter_code
_entity_poly.pdbx_strand_id
1 'polypeptide(L)'
;PFVRCVPCDRSFGSEHSLQQHLNSPAHIFECDYCDRSFGSEQSLQQHLNSPAHVLECKPCDRSFGSEQSLQQHLNSPAHVFECESCGRSFGNDQSLLLHL
;
A
#
# COMPACT_ATOMS: atom_id res chain seq x y z
N PRO A 1 16.46 -9.43 4.39
CA PRO A 1 15.90 -9.06 5.72
C PRO A 1 15.19 -7.71 5.63
N PHE A 2 13.89 -7.68 5.88
CA PHE A 2 13.14 -6.42 5.95
C PHE A 2 13.39 -5.76 7.31
N VAL A 3 13.60 -4.45 7.32
CA VAL A 3 13.81 -3.67 8.55
C VAL A 3 12.55 -2.85 8.80
N ARG A 4 12.01 -2.93 10.01
CA ARG A 4 10.75 -2.31 10.38
C ARG A 4 10.99 -0.97 11.10
N CYS A 5 10.27 0.06 10.68
CA CYS A 5 10.18 1.31 11.42
C CYS A 5 9.24 1.12 12.62
N VAL A 6 9.71 1.33 13.85
CA VAL A 6 8.88 1.18 15.05
C VAL A 6 7.80 2.27 15.15
N PRO A 7 8.08 3.56 14.84
CA PRO A 7 7.06 4.60 14.86
C PRO A 7 5.83 4.35 13.99
N CYS A 8 5.98 3.67 12.84
CA CYS A 8 4.90 3.53 11.84
C CYS A 8 4.70 2.12 11.29
N ASP A 9 5.35 1.11 11.86
CA ASP A 9 5.30 -0.33 11.52
C ASP A 9 5.73 -0.70 10.07
N ARG A 10 6.21 0.27 9.29
CA ARG A 10 6.52 0.10 7.88
C ARG A 10 7.79 -0.70 7.63
N SER A 11 7.77 -1.57 6.62
CA SER A 11 8.87 -2.48 6.30
C SER A 11 9.70 -1.99 5.12
N PHE A 12 11.02 -1.89 5.31
CA PHE A 12 11.96 -1.41 4.32
C PHE A 12 12.90 -2.54 3.89
N GLY A 13 13.27 -2.55 2.60
CA GLY A 13 14.20 -3.53 2.05
C GLY A 13 15.68 -3.30 2.45
N SER A 14 15.99 -2.15 3.07
CA SER A 14 17.35 -1.83 3.53
C SER A 14 17.34 -0.86 4.72
N GLU A 15 18.40 -0.90 5.53
CA GLU A 15 18.62 0.06 6.62
C GLU A 15 18.81 1.50 6.10
N HIS A 16 19.44 1.66 4.93
CA HIS A 16 19.59 2.97 4.29
C HIS A 16 18.23 3.61 3.97
N SER A 17 17.29 2.82 3.45
CA SER A 17 15.92 3.28 3.18
C SER A 17 15.18 3.66 4.46
N LEU A 18 15.34 2.90 5.55
CA LEU A 18 14.77 3.24 6.85
C LEU A 18 15.34 4.56 7.40
N GLN A 19 16.65 4.76 7.32
CA GLN A 19 17.29 5.99 7.78
C GLN A 19 16.84 7.21 6.99
N GLN A 20 16.71 7.09 5.67
CA GLN A 20 16.14 8.16 4.83
C GLN A 20 14.70 8.50 5.23
N HIS A 21 13.88 7.49 5.55
CA HIS A 21 12.54 7.68 6.07
C HIS A 21 12.56 8.43 7.41
N LEU A 22 13.32 7.96 8.41
CA LEU A 22 13.38 8.58 9.74
C LEU A 22 13.91 10.03 9.72
N ASN A 23 14.80 10.35 8.78
CA ASN A 23 15.35 11.70 8.63
C ASN A 23 14.38 12.66 7.92
N SER A 24 13.31 12.16 7.30
CA SER A 24 12.33 13.02 6.65
C SER A 24 11.33 13.56 7.67
N PRO A 25 11.07 14.87 7.76
CA PRO A 25 10.03 15.41 8.64
C PRO A 25 8.62 14.87 8.31
N ALA A 26 8.45 14.26 7.14
CA ALA A 26 7.20 13.64 6.71
C ALA A 26 6.93 12.25 7.31
N HIS A 27 7.89 11.65 8.02
CA HIS A 27 7.73 10.30 8.59
C HIS A 27 6.67 10.20 9.70
N ILE A 28 6.20 11.34 10.21
CA ILE A 28 5.26 11.42 11.33
C ILE A 28 3.79 11.30 10.84
N PHE A 29 3.48 11.78 9.63
CA PHE A 29 2.10 11.84 9.13
C PHE A 29 1.96 10.99 7.88
N GLU A 30 1.71 9.71 8.07
CA GLU A 30 1.54 8.75 6.99
C GLU A 30 0.07 8.48 6.70
N CYS A 31 -0.20 8.06 5.46
CA CYS A 31 -1.52 7.63 5.06
C CYS A 31 -1.68 6.12 5.28
N ASP A 32 -2.67 5.69 6.05
CA ASP A 32 -2.91 4.26 6.29
C ASP A 32 -3.35 3.49 5.03
N TYR A 33 -3.87 4.21 4.04
CA TYR A 33 -4.40 3.63 2.81
C TYR A 33 -3.42 3.70 1.63
N CYS A 34 -2.24 4.32 1.80
CA CYS A 34 -1.23 4.36 0.75
C CYS A 34 0.19 4.66 1.25
N ASP A 35 1.17 4.40 0.39
CA ASP A 35 2.59 4.56 0.71
C ASP A 35 3.10 6.01 0.87
N ARG A 36 2.21 7.02 0.89
CA ARG A 36 2.59 8.44 0.99
C ARG A 36 2.72 8.92 2.43
N SER A 37 3.69 9.79 2.65
CA SER A 37 3.96 10.45 3.92
C SER A 37 3.96 11.97 3.71
N PHE A 38 3.52 12.72 4.71
CA PHE A 38 3.27 14.16 4.62
C PHE A 38 4.01 14.92 5.72
N GLY A 39 4.52 16.11 5.39
CA GLY A 39 5.25 16.96 6.36
C GLY A 39 4.38 17.60 7.43
N SER A 40 3.05 17.43 7.37
CA SER A 40 2.11 17.97 8.36
C SER A 40 0.80 17.18 8.39
N GLU A 41 0.13 17.21 9.53
CA GLU A 41 -1.22 16.65 9.69
C GLU A 41 -2.22 17.30 8.72
N GLN A 42 -2.13 18.61 8.49
CA GLN A 42 -3.01 19.31 7.57
C GLN A 42 -2.88 18.76 6.13
N SER A 43 -1.65 18.51 5.68
CA SER A 43 -1.39 17.94 4.36
C SER A 43 -1.91 16.50 4.24
N LEU A 44 -1.78 15.70 5.30
CA LEU A 44 -2.37 14.36 5.38
C LEU A 44 -3.90 14.45 5.32
N GLN A 45 -4.53 15.32 6.10
CA GLN A 45 -5.98 15.51 6.09
C GLN A 45 -6.50 15.97 4.73
N GLN A 46 -5.80 16.88 4.05
CA GLN A 46 -6.16 17.28 2.68
C GLN A 46 -6.04 16.12 1.69
N HIS A 47 -5.04 15.26 1.86
CA HIS A 47 -4.93 14.02 1.11
C HIS A 47 -6.13 13.11 1.39
N LEU A 48 -6.40 12.77 2.65
CA LEU A 48 -7.49 11.86 3.05
C LEU A 48 -8.88 12.34 2.59
N ASN A 49 -9.11 13.66 2.58
CA ASN A 49 -10.38 14.25 2.14
C ASN A 49 -10.51 14.35 0.61
N SER A 50 -9.47 13.99 -0.15
CA SER A 50 -9.53 14.01 -1.61
C SER A 50 -10.27 12.77 -2.14
N PRO A 51 -11.25 12.93 -3.05
CA PRO A 51 -11.85 11.78 -3.74
C PRO A 51 -10.86 10.95 -4.55
N ALA A 52 -9.69 11.53 -4.89
CA ALA A 52 -8.63 10.86 -5.63
C ALA A 52 -7.57 10.21 -4.72
N HIS A 53 -7.72 10.29 -3.39
CA HIS A 53 -6.73 9.74 -2.46
C HIS A 53 -6.73 8.21 -2.43
N VAL A 54 -7.87 7.59 -2.73
CA VAL A 54 -8.02 6.14 -2.74
C VAL A 54 -8.31 5.71 -4.17
N LEU A 55 -7.33 5.09 -4.82
CA LEU A 55 -7.54 4.35 -6.04
C LEU A 55 -7.68 2.87 -5.66
N GLU A 56 -8.89 2.33 -5.78
CA GLU A 56 -9.15 0.92 -5.47
C GLU A 56 -8.88 0.01 -6.66
N CYS A 57 -8.20 -1.10 -6.37
CA CYS A 57 -8.11 -2.21 -7.29
C CYS A 57 -9.33 -3.13 -7.09
N LYS A 58 -10.31 -3.08 -8.00
CA LYS A 58 -11.54 -3.90 -7.92
C LYS A 58 -11.30 -5.42 -7.79
N PRO A 59 -10.26 -6.02 -8.41
CA PRO A 59 -9.96 -7.44 -8.20
C PRO A 59 -9.57 -7.84 -6.78
N CYS A 60 -9.06 -6.92 -5.96
CA CYS A 60 -8.46 -7.26 -4.67
C CYS A 60 -8.81 -6.31 -3.51
N ASP A 61 -9.64 -5.30 -3.77
CA ASP A 61 -10.07 -4.23 -2.86
C ASP A 61 -8.91 -3.48 -2.18
N ARG A 62 -7.69 -3.58 -2.72
CA ARG A 62 -6.55 -2.81 -2.23
C ARG A 62 -6.64 -1.36 -2.68
N SER A 63 -6.34 -0.48 -1.75
CA SER A 63 -6.28 0.96 -1.93
C SER A 63 -4.87 1.41 -2.30
N PHE A 64 -4.78 2.37 -3.22
CA PHE A 64 -3.53 2.95 -3.69
C PHE A 64 -3.62 4.48 -3.71
N GLY A 65 -2.55 5.15 -3.28
CA GLY A 65 -2.50 6.61 -3.18
C GLY A 65 -2.03 7.32 -4.45
N SER A 66 -1.75 6.57 -5.52
CA SER A 66 -1.36 7.10 -6.81
C SER A 66 -1.70 6.15 -7.94
N GLU A 67 -1.98 6.72 -9.11
CA GLU A 67 -2.27 5.94 -10.31
C GLU A 67 -1.09 5.06 -10.71
N GLN A 68 0.14 5.58 -10.57
CA GLN A 68 1.36 4.83 -10.82
C GLN A 68 1.47 3.57 -9.94
N SER A 69 1.17 3.68 -8.64
CA SER A 69 1.19 2.53 -7.72
C SER A 69 0.08 1.52 -8.03
N LEU A 70 -1.12 1.98 -8.39
CA LEU A 70 -2.19 1.09 -8.84
C LEU A 70 -1.80 0.37 -10.14
N GLN A 71 -1.24 1.09 -11.11
CA GLN A 71 -0.80 0.49 -12.37
C GLN A 71 0.34 -0.51 -12.16
N GLN A 72 1.32 -0.22 -11.31
CA GLN A 72 2.35 -1.20 -10.97
C GLN A 72 1.77 -2.44 -10.29
N HIS A 73 0.79 -2.27 -9.41
CA HIS A 73 0.06 -3.38 -8.82
C HIS A 73 -0.66 -4.21 -9.90
N LEU A 74 -1.48 -3.59 -10.76
CA LEU A 74 -2.23 -4.27 -11.82
C LEU A 74 -1.34 -4.99 -12.85
N ASN A 75 -0.13 -4.47 -13.09
CA ASN A 75 0.83 -5.09 -14.01
C ASN A 75 1.64 -6.22 -13.36
N SER A 76 1.52 -6.44 -12.06
CA SER A 76 2.23 -7.53 -11.37
C SER A 76 1.51 -8.87 -11.58
N PRO A 77 2.22 -9.94 -11.96
CA PRO A 77 1.64 -11.29 -12.03
C PRO A 77 1.19 -11.82 -10.66
N ALA A 78 1.66 -11.23 -9.55
CA ALA A 78 1.23 -11.55 -8.19
C ALA A 78 -0.02 -10.77 -7.74
N HIS A 79 -0.63 -9.96 -8.60
CA HIS A 79 -1.76 -9.10 -8.22
C HIS A 79 -3.11 -9.82 -8.22
N VAL A 80 -3.21 -10.93 -8.94
CA VAL A 80 -4.40 -11.76 -8.99
C VAL A 80 -4.05 -13.15 -8.52
N PHE A 81 -4.62 -13.54 -7.38
CA PHE A 81 -4.70 -14.94 -7.00
C PHE A 81 -6.01 -15.47 -7.57
N GLU A 82 -5.95 -16.25 -8.64
CA GLU A 82 -7.15 -16.75 -9.32
C GLU A 82 -7.50 -18.16 -8.84
N CYS A 83 -8.77 -18.40 -8.52
CA CYS A 83 -9.28 -19.74 -8.27
C CYS A 83 -9.51 -20.46 -9.60
N GLU A 84 -8.71 -21.49 -9.90
CA GLU A 84 -8.81 -22.26 -11.16
C GLU A 84 -10.17 -22.95 -11.35
N SER A 85 -10.91 -23.22 -10.27
CA SER A 85 -12.21 -23.90 -10.33
C SER A 85 -13.37 -22.97 -10.69
N CYS A 86 -13.27 -21.66 -10.42
CA CYS A 86 -14.38 -20.71 -10.66
C CYS A 86 -13.97 -19.39 -11.32
N GLY A 87 -12.69 -19.18 -11.59
CA GLY A 87 -12.14 -17.97 -12.21
C GLY A 87 -12.23 -16.71 -11.34
N ARG A 88 -12.50 -16.83 -10.02
CA ARG A 88 -12.54 -15.68 -9.12
C ARG A 88 -11.15 -15.20 -8.76
N SER A 89 -10.97 -13.89 -8.80
CA SER A 89 -9.75 -13.18 -8.41
C SER A 89 -9.75 -12.82 -6.92
N PHE A 90 -8.60 -12.93 -6.28
CA PHE A 90 -8.37 -12.60 -4.87
C PHE A 90 -7.11 -11.76 -4.73
N GLY A 91 -7.08 -10.93 -3.68
CA GLY A 91 -6.03 -9.94 -3.43
C GLY A 91 -4.77 -10.42 -2.73
N ASN A 92 -4.80 -11.63 -2.21
CA ASN A 92 -3.69 -12.32 -1.56
C ASN A 92 -3.96 -13.82 -1.56
N ASP A 93 -2.92 -14.59 -1.28
CA ASP A 93 -2.94 -16.05 -1.19
C ASP A 93 -3.87 -16.54 -0.08
N GLN A 94 -3.91 -15.86 1.07
CA GLN A 94 -4.76 -16.23 2.20
C GLN A 94 -6.25 -16.11 1.88
N SER A 95 -6.66 -15.07 1.14
CA SER A 95 -8.04 -14.86 0.68
C SER A 95 -8.46 -15.93 -0.33
N LEU A 96 -7.54 -16.36 -1.21
CA LEU A 96 -7.80 -17.50 -2.11
C LEU A 96 -7.91 -18.81 -1.31
N LEU A 97 -7.02 -19.04 -0.35
CA LEU A 97 -7.02 -20.24 0.52
C LEU A 97 -8.30 -20.39 1.35
N LEU A 98 -8.87 -19.28 1.82
CA LEU A 98 -10.15 -19.27 2.53
C LEU A 98 -11.35 -19.53 1.60
N HIS A 99 -11.17 -19.30 0.30
CA HIS A 99 -12.20 -19.52 -0.72
C HIS A 99 -12.21 -20.94 -1.29
N LEU A 100 -11.04 -21.54 -1.48
CA LEU A 100 -10.84 -22.92 -1.93
C LEU A 100 -11.39 -23.93 -0.92
#